data_AF-A0A7Y0SC79-F1
#
_entry.id   AF-A0A7Y0SC79-F1
#
_cell.length_a   1.000
_cell.length_b   1.000
_cell.length_c   1.000
_cell.angle_alpha   90.00
_cell.angle_beta   90.00
_cell.angle_gamma   90.00
#
_symmetry.space_group_name_H-M   'P 1'
#
loop_
_entity.id
_entity.type
_entity.pdbx_description
1 polymer ?
#
loop_
_entity_poly.entity_id
_entity_poly.type
_entity_poly.pdbx_seq_one_letter_code
_entity_poly.pdbx_strand_id
1 'polypeptide(L)'
;QAKCLDLFAGSGGLGFESASRQAEQVTMVELNPQACQQLQKNVASLNANNIQVVNTDALSFLKQPGSAHHVVFIDPPFRKGLLDETVALLEQNGWLA
;
A
#
# COMPACT_ATOMS: atom_id res chain seq x y z
N GLN A 1 -14.69 8.07 6.18
CA GLN A 1 -13.58 8.62 5.37
C GLN A 1 -12.81 7.41 4.81
N ALA A 2 -12.10 7.53 3.70
CA ALA A 2 -11.53 6.37 3.02
C ALA A 2 -10.16 5.99 3.59
N LYS A 3 -9.96 4.69 3.86
CA LYS A 3 -8.65 4.08 4.10
C LYS A 3 -8.16 3.46 2.81
N CYS A 4 -6.96 3.82 2.38
CA CYS A 4 -6.37 3.35 1.13
C CYS A 4 -5.14 2.47 1.41
N LEU A 5 -5.00 1.40 0.65
CA LEU A 5 -3.83 0.53 0.66
C LEU A 5 -3.19 0.55 -0.73
N ASP A 6 -1.92 0.90 -0.81
CA ASP A 6 -1.12 0.93 -2.04
C ASP A 6 -0.10 -0.21 -1.98
N LEU A 7 -0.42 -1.32 -2.64
CA LEU A 7 0.47 -2.48 -2.73
C LEU A 7 1.40 -2.31 -3.92
N PHE A 8 2.67 -2.69 -3.75
CA PHE A 8 3.71 -2.50 -4.76
C PHE A 8 3.93 -1.01 -5.06
N ALA A 9 3.99 -0.20 -4.00
CA ALA A 9 3.84 1.25 -4.07
C ALA A 9 4.84 1.95 -5.01
N GLY A 10 6.05 1.43 -5.20
CA GLY A 10 7.06 1.98 -6.09
C GLY A 10 7.41 3.42 -5.71
N SER A 11 7.06 4.39 -6.56
CA SER A 11 7.24 5.82 -6.27
C SER A 11 6.15 6.44 -5.38
N GLY A 12 5.07 5.69 -5.09
CA GLY A 12 3.97 6.07 -4.20
C GLY A 12 2.94 6.98 -4.84
N GLY A 13 2.88 7.06 -6.18
CA GLY A 13 2.02 8.01 -6.89
C GLY A 13 0.54 7.91 -6.50
N LEU A 14 0.00 6.69 -6.43
CA LEU A 14 -1.40 6.43 -6.08
C LEU A 14 -1.67 6.70 -4.60
N GLY A 15 -0.79 6.27 -3.70
CA GLY A 15 -0.92 6.55 -2.28
C GLY A 15 -0.81 8.05 -1.95
N PHE A 16 0.09 8.80 -2.58
CA PHE A 16 0.20 10.25 -2.36
C PHE A 16 -1.02 11.01 -2.91
N GLU A 17 -1.51 10.63 -4.09
CA GLU A 17 -2.73 11.20 -4.66
C GLU A 17 -3.94 10.94 -3.75
N SER A 18 -4.02 9.73 -3.18
CA SER A 18 -5.07 9.39 -2.21
C SER A 18 -5.02 10.26 -0.96
N ALA A 19 -3.83 10.49 -0.41
CA ALA A 19 -3.65 11.39 0.73
C ALA A 19 -4.03 12.84 0.40
N SER A 20 -3.65 13.33 -0.80
CA SER A 20 -4.01 14.67 -1.29
C SER A 20 -5.54 14.85 -1.37
N ARG A 21 -6.24 13.79 -1.77
CA ARG A 21 -7.71 13.72 -1.83
C ARG A 21 -8.39 13.46 -0.47
N GLN A 22 -7.68 13.70 0.63
CA GLN A 22 -8.21 13.62 1.99
C GLN A 22 -8.61 12.19 2.41
N ALA A 23 -7.88 11.17 1.94
CA ALA A 23 -7.96 9.85 2.56
C ALA A 23 -7.61 9.95 4.06
N GLU A 24 -8.38 9.24 4.89
CA GLU A 24 -8.20 9.20 6.34
C GLU A 24 -6.84 8.61 6.71
N GLN A 25 -6.46 7.54 6.01
CA GLN A 25 -5.22 6.83 6.19
C GLN A 25 -4.80 6.22 4.85
N VAL A 26 -3.51 6.25 4.57
CA VAL A 26 -2.90 5.57 3.44
C VAL A 26 -1.78 4.67 3.94
N THR A 27 -1.84 3.39 3.60
CA THR A 27 -0.73 2.44 3.84
C THR A 27 -0.07 2.14 2.51
N MET A 28 1.24 2.36 2.39
CA MET A 28 2.05 2.03 1.21
C MET A 28 2.97 0.86 1.55
N VAL A 29 2.90 -0.21 0.77
CA VAL A 29 3.76 -1.40 0.94
C VAL A 29 4.75 -1.48 -0.22
N GLU A 30 6.05 -1.44 0.10
CA GLU A 30 7.13 -1.44 -0.88
C GLU A 30 8.22 -2.44 -0.49
N LEU A 31 8.62 -3.31 -1.43
CA LEU A 31 9.63 -4.34 -1.20
C LEU A 31 11.05 -3.79 -1.24
N ASN A 32 11.36 -2.91 -2.20
CA ASN A 32 12.69 -2.37 -2.40
C ASN A 32 13.04 -1.37 -1.28
N PRO A 33 14.10 -1.62 -0.49
CA PRO A 33 14.46 -0.75 0.63
C PRO A 33 14.81 0.69 0.23
N GLN A 34 15.42 0.89 -0.94
CA GLN A 34 15.78 2.23 -1.43
C GLN A 34 14.52 3.01 -1.82
N ALA A 35 13.58 2.37 -2.52
CA ALA A 35 12.30 2.99 -2.87
C ALA A 35 11.49 3.31 -1.60
N CYS A 36 11.41 2.37 -0.65
CA CYS A 36 10.75 2.60 0.64
C CYS A 36 11.38 3.77 1.41
N GLN A 37 12.71 3.87 1.45
CA GLN A 37 13.39 4.99 2.10
C GLN A 37 13.05 6.32 1.41
N GLN A 38 12.95 6.33 0.08
CA GLN A 38 12.54 7.52 -0.66
C GLN A 38 11.10 7.92 -0.36
N LEU A 39 10.17 6.95 -0.28
CA LEU A 39 8.79 7.18 0.15
C LEU A 39 8.73 7.82 1.53
N GLN A 40 9.47 7.28 2.51
CA GLN A 40 9.53 7.83 3.86
C GLN A 40 10.06 9.27 3.90
N LYS A 41 11.10 9.58 3.11
CA LYS A 41 11.60 10.96 2.96
C LYS A 41 10.55 11.89 2.36
N ASN A 42 9.80 11.44 1.35
CA ASN A 42 8.74 12.22 0.74
C ASN A 42 7.60 12.49 1.72
N VAL A 43 7.15 11.47 2.46
CA VAL A 43 6.14 11.59 3.52
C VAL A 43 6.56 12.62 4.58
N ALA A 44 7.81 12.56 5.04
CA ALA A 44 8.35 13.52 5.99
C ALA A 44 8.40 14.94 5.41
N SER A 45 8.86 15.10 4.16
CA SER A 45 8.96 16.41 3.51
C SER A 45 7.59 17.07 3.30
N LEU A 46 6.55 16.27 3.10
CA LEU A 46 5.17 16.72 2.95
C LEU A 46 4.46 16.97 4.30
N ASN A 47 5.11 16.64 5.43
CA ASN A 47 4.49 16.60 6.77
C ASN A 47 3.17 15.79 6.76
N ALA A 48 3.13 14.70 6.00
CA ALA A 48 1.95 13.87 5.86
C ALA A 48 1.83 12.92 7.06
N ASN A 49 0.89 13.19 7.95
CA ASN A 49 0.69 12.42 9.18
C ASN A 49 -0.26 11.22 9.01
N ASN A 50 -0.92 11.12 7.85
CA ASN A 50 -1.89 10.07 7.51
C ASN A 50 -1.33 9.00 6.57
N ILE A 51 -0.02 9.02 6.27
CA ILE A 51 0.62 8.03 5.40
C ILE A 51 1.59 7.16 6.20
N GLN A 52 1.41 5.84 6.13
CA GLN A 52 2.32 4.85 6.67
C GLN A 52 3.03 4.12 5.53
N VAL A 53 4.36 4.02 5.59
CA VAL A 53 5.16 3.27 4.61
C VAL A 53 5.74 2.03 5.29
N VAL A 54 5.53 0.85 4.69
CA VAL A 54 5.98 -0.44 5.21
C VAL A 54 6.96 -1.08 4.22
N ASN A 55 8.19 -1.33 4.66
CA ASN A 55 9.17 -2.04 3.83
C ASN A 55 9.00 -3.56 4.01
N THR A 56 8.26 -4.20 3.10
CA THR A 56 8.06 -5.65 3.13
C THR A 56 7.56 -6.15 1.77
N ASP A 57 7.58 -7.46 1.59
CA ASP A 57 6.90 -8.13 0.50
C ASP A 57 5.37 -8.04 0.67
N ALA A 58 4.66 -7.65 -0.40
CA ALA A 58 3.22 -7.42 -0.35
C ALA A 58 2.43 -8.69 -0.01
N LEU A 59 2.82 -9.86 -0.54
CA LEU A 59 2.14 -11.11 -0.23
C LEU A 59 2.35 -11.50 1.23
N SER A 60 3.58 -11.33 1.73
CA SER A 60 3.92 -11.56 3.13
C SER A 60 3.14 -10.61 4.07
N PHE A 61 2.96 -9.35 3.67
CA PHE A 61 2.13 -8.39 4.38
C PHE A 61 0.66 -8.81 4.45
N LEU A 62 0.13 -9.40 3.38
CA LEU A 62 -1.28 -9.78 3.29
C LEU A 62 -1.61 -11.12 3.96
N LYS A 63 -0.62 -11.99 4.23
CA LYS A 63 -0.82 -13.31 4.86
C LYS A 63 -1.31 -13.28 6.31
N GLN A 64 -1.27 -12.12 6.95
CA GLN A 64 -1.80 -11.90 8.30
C GLN A 64 -3.22 -11.33 8.26
N PRO A 65 -3.99 -11.45 9.36
CA PRO A 65 -5.29 -10.78 9.47
C PRO A 65 -5.16 -9.28 9.21
N GLY A 66 -5.96 -8.81 8.26
CA GLY A 66 -5.97 -7.42 7.81
C GLY A 66 -6.86 -6.50 8.62
N SER A 67 -6.66 -5.21 8.39
CA SER A 67 -7.68 -4.20 8.68
C SER A 67 -8.30 -3.77 7.37
N ALA A 68 -9.63 -3.69 7.32
CA ALA A 68 -10.36 -3.40 6.10
C ALA A 68 -10.02 -2.01 5.52
N HIS A 69 -9.72 -1.97 4.23
CA HIS A 69 -9.49 -0.76 3.43
C HIS A 69 -10.62 -0.61 2.41
N HIS A 70 -10.93 0.65 2.08
CA HIS A 70 -12.01 0.99 1.16
C HIS A 70 -11.53 1.00 -0.29
N VAL A 71 -10.24 1.28 -0.50
CA VAL A 71 -9.60 1.30 -1.81
C VAL A 71 -8.27 0.58 -1.68
N VAL A 72 -8.02 -0.38 -2.56
CA VAL A 72 -6.73 -1.09 -2.65
C VAL A 72 -6.20 -0.95 -4.07
N PHE A 73 -4.99 -0.41 -4.20
CA PHE A 73 -4.25 -0.34 -5.45
C PHE A 73 -3.32 -1.55 -5.55
N ILE A 74 -3.28 -2.17 -6.73
CA ILE A 74 -2.49 -3.37 -7.00
C ILE A 74 -1.80 -3.17 -8.34
N ASP A 75 -0.50 -2.84 -8.32
CA ASP A 75 0.34 -2.72 -9.53
C ASP A 75 1.61 -3.59 -9.43
N PRO A 76 1.47 -4.93 -9.39
CA PRO A 76 2.60 -5.83 -9.26
C PRO A 76 3.46 -5.84 -10.54
N PRO A 77 4.76 -6.15 -10.43
CA PRO A 77 5.60 -6.34 -11.60
C PRO A 77 5.02 -7.41 -12.55
N PHE A 78 4.94 -7.06 -13.83
CA PHE A 78 4.34 -7.91 -14.87
C PHE A 78 4.93 -9.33 -14.91
N ARG A 79 4.08 -10.29 -15.30
CA ARG A 79 4.44 -11.69 -15.62
C ARG A 79 5.02 -12.51 -14.46
N LYS A 80 4.59 -12.24 -13.22
CA LYS A 80 4.96 -13.04 -12.03
C LYS A 80 3.81 -13.77 -11.34
N GLY A 81 2.58 -13.70 -11.88
CA GLY A 81 1.41 -14.33 -11.25
C GLY A 81 1.00 -13.74 -9.90
N LEU A 82 1.56 -12.58 -9.51
CA LEU A 82 1.37 -11.99 -8.19
C LEU A 82 -0.03 -11.39 -8.00
N LEU A 83 -0.69 -10.97 -9.09
CA LEU A 83 -2.00 -10.35 -9.02
C LEU A 83 -3.05 -11.29 -8.42
N ASP A 84 -3.13 -12.52 -8.93
CA ASP A 84 -4.12 -13.51 -8.49
C ASP A 84 -3.92 -13.87 -7.01
N GLU A 85 -2.68 -14.10 -6.59
CA GLU A 85 -2.35 -14.37 -5.18
C GLU A 85 -2.66 -13.16 -4.28
N THR A 86 -2.38 -11.94 -4.75
CA THR A 86 -2.68 -10.70 -4.01
C THR A 86 -4.18 -10.56 -3.77
N VAL A 87 -4.99 -10.71 -4.81
CA VAL A 87 -6.46 -10.61 -4.70
C VAL A 87 -7.00 -11.69 -3.78
N ALA A 88 -6.53 -12.93 -3.90
CA ALA A 88 -6.94 -14.03 -3.03
C ALA A 88 -6.65 -13.73 -1.55
N LEU A 89 -5.47 -13.21 -1.23
CA LEU A 89 -5.11 -12.87 0.15
C LEU A 89 -5.92 -11.67 0.68
N LEU A 90 -6.20 -10.67 -0.17
CA LEU A 90 -7.04 -9.53 0.20
C LEU A 90 -8.45 -9.97 0.63
N GLU A 91 -9.07 -10.85 -0.16
CA GLU A 91 -10.42 -11.38 0.10
C GLU A 91 -10.45 -12.30 1.32
N GLN A 92 -9.47 -13.18 1.47
CA GLN A 92 -9.48 -14.21 2.51
C GLN A 92 -9.11 -13.69 3.89
N ASN A 93 -8.25 -12.66 3.96
CA ASN A 93 -7.67 -12.22 5.23
C ASN A 93 -8.28 -10.92 5.78
N GLY A 94 -9.40 -10.44 5.21
CA GLY A 94 -10.16 -9.32 5.77
C GLY A 94 -9.56 -7.93 5.48
N TRP A 95 -8.94 -7.76 4.32
CA TRP A 95 -8.34 -6.48 3.91
C TRP A 95 -9.31 -5.54 3.19
N LEU A 96 -10.50 -6.02 2.81
CA LEU A 96 -11.50 -5.27 2.06
C LEU A 96 -12.71 -4.95 2.95
N ALA A 97 -13.20 -3.71 2.88
CA ALA A 97 -14.34 -3.20 3.64
C ALA A 97 -15.69 -3.48 2.96
#